data_AF-A0A8B3LP93-F1
#
_entry.id   AF-A0A8B3LP93-F1
#
_cell.length_a   1.000
_cell.length_b   1.000
_cell.length_c   1.000
_cell.angle_alpha   90.00
_cell.angle_beta   90.00
_cell.angle_gamma   90.00
#
_symmetry.space_group_name_H-M   'P 1'
#
loop_
_entity.id
_entity.type
_entity.pdbx_description
1 polymer ?
#
loop_
_entity_poly.entity_id
_entity_poly.type
_entity_poly.pdbx_seq_one_letter_code
_entity_poly.pdbx_strand_id
1 'polypeptide(L)'
;MHRVIISGIGVEIPEPTITNEELVASFNAWVDLENARRQDTGEPPLPKSDSDFIVHASGVRTRHVIEREGILDPTRMAPRIPARPDDALSLEAEFGIASAKKALDHAGLQPSDID
;
A
#
# COMPACT_ATOMS: atom_id res chain seq x y z
N MET A 1 30.39 -12.86 -25.84
CA MET A 1 29.68 -12.58 -24.58
C MET A 1 28.58 -11.59 -24.90
N HIS A 2 27.31 -11.92 -24.60
CA HIS A 2 26.23 -10.94 -24.67
C HIS A 2 26.35 -9.99 -23.48
N ARG A 3 26.30 -8.68 -23.76
CA ARG A 3 26.33 -7.66 -22.73
C ARG A 3 24.91 -7.46 -22.22
N VAL A 4 24.70 -7.83 -20.96
CA VAL A 4 23.40 -7.68 -20.28
C VAL A 4 23.42 -6.37 -19.48
N ILE A 5 22.35 -5.58 -19.58
CA ILE A 5 22.19 -4.29 -18.90
C ILE A 5 20.76 -4.13 -18.38
N ILE A 6 20.57 -3.28 -17.38
CA ILE A 6 19.26 -2.70 -17.06
C ILE A 6 19.14 -1.44 -17.91
N SER A 7 18.36 -1.50 -18.98
CA SER A 7 18.24 -0.41 -19.97
C SER A 7 17.16 0.63 -19.62
N GLY A 8 16.24 0.30 -18.71
CA GLY A 8 15.17 1.20 -18.31
C GLY A 8 14.56 0.81 -16.97
N ILE A 9 13.90 1.78 -16.35
CA ILE A 9 13.10 1.64 -15.14
C ILE A 9 11.77 2.37 -15.32
N GLY A 10 10.72 1.83 -14.74
CA GLY A 10 9.40 2.44 -14.74
C GLY A 10 8.65 2.08 -13.47
N VAL A 11 8.04 3.08 -12.83
CA VAL A 11 7.32 2.92 -11.58
C VAL A 11 5.99 3.65 -11.70
N GLU A 12 4.90 2.92 -11.49
CA GLU A 12 3.60 3.49 -11.16
C GLU A 12 3.50 3.67 -9.65
N ILE A 13 2.87 4.75 -9.19
CA ILE A 13 2.69 5.04 -7.76
C ILE A 13 1.24 5.50 -7.58
N PRO A 14 0.44 4.88 -6.69
CA PRO A 14 -0.93 5.33 -6.46
C PRO A 14 -0.94 6.76 -5.93
N GLU A 15 -1.88 7.59 -6.37
CA GLU A 15 -1.99 8.97 -5.89
C GLU A 15 -2.32 9.09 -4.39
N PRO A 16 -3.25 8.28 -3.82
CA PRO A 16 -3.60 8.40 -2.42
C PRO A 16 -2.41 8.11 -1.51
N THR A 17 -2.29 8.91 -0.46
CA THR A 17 -1.27 8.73 0.58
C THR A 17 -1.92 8.66 1.94
N ILE A 18 -1.23 8.03 2.89
CA ILE A 18 -1.57 8.04 4.30
C ILE A 18 -0.35 8.59 5.06
N THR A 19 -0.55 9.46 6.05
CA THR A 19 0.52 9.94 6.95
C THR A 19 0.64 9.04 8.19
N ASN A 20 1.73 9.17 8.94
CA ASN A 20 1.89 8.43 10.19
C ASN A 20 0.78 8.78 11.18
N GLU A 21 0.42 10.05 11.26
CA GLU A 21 -0.61 10.58 12.17
C GLU A 21 -1.98 9.95 11.86
N GLU A 22 -2.33 9.86 10.59
CA GLU A 22 -3.60 9.25 10.14
C GLU A 22 -3.64 7.76 10.44
N LEU A 23 -2.55 7.05 10.14
CA LEU A 23 -2.44 5.61 10.38
C LEU A 23 -2.49 5.28 11.89
N VAL A 24 -1.77 6.06 12.70
CA VAL A 24 -1.75 5.92 14.16
C VAL A 24 -3.11 6.27 14.76
N ALA A 25 -3.79 7.31 14.27
CA ALA A 25 -5.13 7.67 14.72
C ALA A 25 -6.13 6.53 14.48
N SER A 26 -6.11 5.93 13.27
CA SER A 26 -6.94 4.76 12.95
C SER A 26 -6.61 3.56 13.85
N PHE A 27 -5.32 3.19 13.96
CA PHE A 27 -4.89 2.08 14.81
C PHE A 27 -5.28 2.28 16.28
N ASN A 28 -5.08 3.48 16.82
CA ASN A 28 -5.40 3.77 18.22
C ASN A 28 -6.91 3.76 18.49
N ALA A 29 -7.73 4.18 17.53
CA ALA A 29 -9.18 4.06 17.62
C ALA A 29 -9.61 2.58 17.61
N TRP A 30 -8.99 1.73 16.78
CA TRP A 30 -9.22 0.30 16.82
C TRP A 30 -8.77 -0.33 18.16
N VAL A 31 -7.60 0.05 18.68
CA VAL A 31 -7.10 -0.40 20.00
C VAL A 31 -8.08 -0.04 21.11
N ASP A 32 -8.69 1.14 21.08
CA ASP A 32 -9.69 1.54 22.07
C ASP A 32 -10.94 0.63 22.03
N LEU A 33 -11.46 0.34 20.84
CA LEU A 33 -12.60 -0.57 20.65
C LEU A 33 -12.26 -1.99 21.12
N GLU A 34 -11.10 -2.50 20.73
CA GLU A 34 -10.68 -3.85 21.04
C GLU A 34 -10.33 -4.01 22.53
N ASN A 35 -9.75 -2.99 23.17
CA ASN A 35 -9.48 -3.02 24.61
C ASN A 35 -10.76 -3.06 25.44
N ALA A 36 -11.82 -2.37 25.01
CA ALA A 36 -13.13 -2.48 25.66
C ALA A 36 -13.65 -3.93 25.57
N ARG A 37 -13.55 -4.59 24.41
CA ARG A 37 -13.92 -6.01 24.25
C ARG A 37 -13.06 -6.94 25.11
N ARG A 38 -11.75 -6.68 25.20
CA ARG A 38 -10.80 -7.50 25.95
C ARG A 38 -11.07 -7.50 27.45
N GLN A 39 -11.52 -6.36 28.00
CA GLN A 39 -11.90 -6.25 29.42
C GLN A 39 -12.93 -7.31 29.82
N ASP A 40 -13.93 -7.57 28.95
CA ASP A 40 -14.97 -8.57 29.21
C ASP A 40 -14.45 -10.01 29.16
N THR A 41 -13.34 -10.24 28.44
CA THR A 41 -12.72 -11.56 28.25
C THR A 41 -11.56 -11.85 29.21
N GLY A 42 -11.07 -10.84 29.93
CA GLY A 42 -9.87 -10.93 30.76
C GLY A 42 -8.55 -10.99 29.98
N GLU A 43 -8.58 -10.75 28.68
CA GLU A 43 -7.37 -10.63 27.85
C GLU A 43 -6.56 -9.38 28.23
N PRO A 44 -5.21 -9.42 28.18
CA PRO A 44 -4.39 -8.22 28.39
C PRO A 44 -4.69 -7.12 27.38
N PRO A 45 -4.62 -5.83 27.79
CA PRO A 45 -4.85 -4.71 26.89
C PRO A 45 -3.74 -4.59 25.85
N LEU A 46 -4.12 -4.21 24.65
CA LEU A 46 -3.21 -3.88 23.56
C LEU A 46 -2.62 -2.48 23.75
N PRO A 47 -1.32 -2.29 23.44
CA PRO A 47 -0.70 -0.98 23.46
C PRO A 47 -1.13 -0.14 22.25
N LYS A 48 -1.19 1.18 22.45
CA LYS A 48 -1.31 2.16 21.37
C LYS A 48 0.03 2.36 20.66
N SER A 49 -0.03 2.96 19.48
CA SER A 49 1.14 3.39 18.72
C SER A 49 1.26 4.92 18.71
N ASP A 50 2.39 5.43 18.25
CA ASP A 50 2.68 6.84 18.07
C ASP A 50 3.48 7.09 16.77
N SER A 51 3.33 8.29 16.20
CA SER A 51 3.96 8.64 14.92
C SER A 51 5.48 8.75 15.01
N ASP A 52 6.00 9.20 16.16
CA ASP A 52 7.43 9.42 16.38
C ASP A 52 8.18 8.08 16.46
N PHE A 53 7.56 7.07 17.07
CA PHE A 53 8.03 5.69 17.08
C PHE A 53 8.18 5.14 15.66
N ILE A 54 7.19 5.36 14.77
CA ILE A 54 7.27 4.90 13.38
C ILE A 54 8.47 5.53 12.67
N VAL A 55 8.66 6.85 12.83
CA VAL A 55 9.80 7.56 12.23
C VAL A 55 11.12 7.07 12.81
N HIS A 56 11.21 6.90 14.14
CA HIS A 56 12.43 6.46 14.80
C HIS A 56 12.81 5.03 14.39
N ALA A 57 11.84 4.13 14.31
CA ALA A 57 12.07 2.72 14.01
C ALA A 57 12.38 2.46 12.52
N SER A 58 11.85 3.27 11.61
CA SER A 58 11.89 2.97 10.16
C SER A 58 12.30 4.12 9.23
N GLY A 59 12.27 5.36 9.70
CA GLY A 59 12.40 6.56 8.86
C GLY A 59 11.18 6.88 7.99
N VAL A 60 10.13 6.04 7.99
CA VAL A 60 8.93 6.23 7.17
C VAL A 60 8.07 7.36 7.74
N ARG A 61 7.58 8.23 6.84
CA ARG A 61 6.71 9.37 7.18
C ARG A 61 5.33 9.26 6.52
N THR A 62 5.32 8.85 5.27
CA THR A 62 4.12 8.71 4.44
C THR A 62 4.24 7.43 3.60
N ARG A 63 3.10 6.92 3.14
CA ARG A 63 3.04 5.80 2.21
C ARG A 63 1.93 6.02 1.19
N HIS A 64 2.16 5.59 -0.04
CA HIS A 64 1.13 5.54 -1.07
C HIS A 64 0.28 4.27 -0.90
N VAL A 65 -1.02 4.39 -1.16
CA VAL A 65 -1.98 3.30 -1.04
C VAL A 65 -2.97 3.33 -2.20
N ILE A 66 -3.50 2.17 -2.58
CA ILE A 66 -4.51 2.07 -3.63
C ILE A 66 -5.84 2.67 -3.18
N GLU A 67 -6.25 2.38 -1.95
CA GLU A 67 -7.53 2.81 -1.39
C GLU A 67 -7.33 3.15 0.08
N ARG A 68 -7.68 4.38 0.45
CA ARG A 68 -7.30 4.98 1.73
C ARG A 68 -8.38 4.79 2.80
N GLU A 69 -9.64 4.98 2.45
CA GLU A 69 -10.75 5.05 3.40
C GLU A 69 -11.01 3.70 4.08
N GLY A 70 -10.80 2.58 3.39
CA GLY A 70 -10.87 1.25 3.98
C GLY A 70 -9.75 0.97 4.97
N ILE A 71 -8.55 1.45 4.68
CA ILE A 71 -7.39 1.29 5.55
C ILE A 71 -7.56 2.12 6.83
N LEU A 72 -8.07 3.35 6.71
CA LEU A 72 -8.23 4.26 7.85
C LEU A 72 -9.50 4.03 8.68
N ASP A 73 -10.43 3.20 8.22
CA ASP A 73 -11.61 2.82 8.99
C ASP A 73 -11.24 1.81 10.10
N PRO A 74 -11.35 2.19 11.40
CA PRO A 74 -10.94 1.33 12.51
C PRO A 74 -11.82 0.09 12.66
N THR A 75 -12.98 0.01 12.00
CA THR A 75 -13.84 -1.18 11.99
C THR A 75 -13.52 -2.15 10.84
N ARG A 76 -12.62 -1.75 9.93
CA ARG A 76 -12.23 -2.53 8.74
C ARG A 76 -10.73 -2.79 8.64
N MET A 77 -9.90 -1.76 8.80
CA MET A 77 -8.45 -1.79 8.72
C MET A 77 -7.86 -2.49 7.47
N ALA A 78 -8.54 -2.37 6.32
CA ALA A 78 -8.15 -3.01 5.06
C ALA A 78 -8.76 -2.27 3.85
N PRO A 79 -8.11 -2.21 2.68
CA PRO A 79 -8.62 -1.47 1.53
C PRO A 79 -9.95 -2.04 1.01
N ARG A 80 -10.81 -1.19 0.46
CA ARG A 80 -12.07 -1.54 -0.23
C ARG A 80 -11.83 -1.70 -1.73
N ILE A 81 -11.34 -2.87 -2.14
CA ILE A 81 -11.12 -3.16 -3.57
C ILE A 81 -12.34 -3.94 -4.11
N PRO A 82 -13.07 -3.40 -5.09
CA PRO A 82 -14.21 -4.10 -5.67
C PRO A 82 -13.74 -5.29 -6.52
N ALA A 83 -14.54 -6.36 -6.52
CA ALA A 83 -14.35 -7.46 -7.45
C ALA A 83 -14.49 -6.97 -8.90
N ARG A 84 -13.70 -7.54 -9.81
CA ARG A 84 -13.73 -7.26 -11.24
C ARG A 84 -14.18 -8.52 -11.99
N PRO A 85 -14.94 -8.40 -13.10
CA PRO A 85 -15.26 -9.53 -13.96
C PRO A 85 -14.00 -10.04 -14.69
N ASP A 86 -14.04 -11.28 -15.17
CA ASP A 86 -12.88 -11.95 -15.79
C ASP A 86 -12.40 -11.29 -17.10
N ASP A 87 -13.25 -10.51 -17.77
CA ASP A 87 -12.91 -9.77 -18.99
C ASP A 87 -12.30 -8.39 -18.71
N ALA A 88 -12.30 -7.94 -17.46
CA ALA A 88 -11.62 -6.73 -17.04
C ALA A 88 -10.18 -7.02 -16.60
N LEU A 89 -9.27 -6.07 -16.83
CA LEU A 89 -7.93 -6.15 -16.27
C LEU A 89 -8.00 -6.20 -14.74
N SER A 90 -7.20 -7.08 -14.14
CA SER A 90 -6.99 -7.06 -12.69
C SER A 90 -6.28 -5.77 -12.28
N LEU A 91 -6.45 -5.36 -11.02
CA LEU A 91 -5.77 -4.17 -10.49
C LEU A 91 -4.24 -4.31 -10.58
N GLU A 92 -3.73 -5.50 -10.30
CA GLU A 92 -2.30 -5.80 -10.41
C GLU A 92 -1.80 -5.68 -11.85
N ALA A 93 -2.56 -6.21 -12.82
CA ALA A 93 -2.21 -6.11 -14.24
C ALA A 93 -2.22 -4.65 -14.72
N GLU A 94 -3.20 -3.85 -14.30
CA GLU A 94 -3.28 -2.42 -14.61
C GLU A 94 -2.02 -1.67 -14.13
N PHE A 95 -1.61 -1.91 -12.88
CA PHE A 95 -0.43 -1.28 -12.29
C PHE A 95 0.89 -1.74 -12.93
N GLY A 96 0.97 -3.04 -13.23
CA GLY A 96 2.11 -3.65 -13.93
C GLY A 96 2.27 -3.11 -15.35
N ILE A 97 1.18 -3.01 -16.12
CA ILE A 97 1.19 -2.45 -17.47
C ILE A 97 1.64 -0.98 -17.45
N ALA A 98 1.15 -0.19 -16.50
CA ALA A 98 1.53 1.22 -16.38
C ALA A 98 3.04 1.37 -16.07
N SER A 99 3.56 0.58 -15.13
CA SER A 99 4.99 0.55 -14.80
C SER A 99 5.85 0.06 -15.97
N ALA A 100 5.41 -0.99 -16.67
CA ALA A 100 6.12 -1.57 -17.80
C ALA A 100 6.19 -0.61 -18.99
N LYS A 101 5.09 0.11 -19.31
CA LYS A 101 5.09 1.15 -20.35
C LYS A 101 6.14 2.22 -20.06
N LYS A 102 6.19 2.73 -18.83
CA LYS A 102 7.22 3.71 -18.39
C LYS A 102 8.64 3.15 -18.53
N ALA A 103 8.84 1.87 -18.24
CA ALA A 103 10.15 1.22 -18.37
C ALA A 103 10.57 1.06 -19.84
N LEU A 104 9.64 0.66 -20.72
CA LEU A 104 9.86 0.57 -22.17
C LEU A 104 10.17 1.94 -22.77
N ASP A 105 9.40 2.97 -22.40
CA ASP A 105 9.62 4.35 -22.84
C ASP A 105 11.01 4.85 -22.41
N HIS A 106 11.41 4.58 -21.16
CA HIS A 106 12.74 4.93 -20.65
C HIS A 106 13.86 4.17 -21.39
N ALA A 107 13.64 2.90 -21.74
CA ALA A 107 14.59 2.10 -22.52
C ALA A 107 14.59 2.44 -24.02
N GLY A 108 13.61 3.20 -24.52
CA GLY A 108 13.41 3.46 -25.95
C GLY A 108 13.00 2.23 -26.75
N LEU A 109 12.28 1.29 -26.13
CA LEU A 109 11.84 0.03 -26.73
C LEU A 109 10.33 0.01 -26.98
N GLN A 110 9.89 -0.86 -27.88
CA GLN A 110 8.49 -1.17 -28.15
C GLN A 110 8.10 -2.52 -27.53
N PRO A 111 6.80 -2.78 -27.29
CA PRO A 111 6.35 -4.08 -26.81
C PRO A 111 6.77 -5.26 -27.69
N SER A 112 6.93 -5.04 -29.00
CA SER A 112 7.41 -6.06 -29.95
C SER A 112 8.88 -6.45 -29.78
N ASP A 113 9.64 -5.70 -28.97
CA ASP A 113 11.06 -5.96 -28.72
C ASP A 113 11.29 -6.87 -27.49
N ILE A 114 10.22 -7.35 -26.86
CA ILE A 114 10.24 -8.18 -25.64
C ILE A 114 9.89 -9.63 -25.98
N ASP A 115 10.75 -10.57 -25.58
CA ASP A 115 10.59 -12.03 -25.75
C ASP A 115 9.69 -12.68 -24.69
#